data_AF-A0A840UXD4-F1
#
_entry.id   AF-A0A840UXD4-F1
#
_cell.length_a   1.000
_cell.length_b   1.000
_cell.length_c   1.000
_cell.angle_alpha   90.00
_cell.angle_beta   90.00
_cell.angle_gamma   90.00
#
_symmetry.space_group_name_H-M   'P 1'
#
loop_
_entity.id
_entity.type
_entity.pdbx_description
1 polymer ?
#
loop_
_entity_poly.entity_id
_entity_poly.type
_entity_poly.pdbx_seq_one_letter_code
_entity_poly.pdbx_strand_id
1 'polypeptide(L)'
;MGATIQVLKKVTLSLVAKTEPGKCSTNAPPIPLVFIYGVGSDGLCPFETALWDKHEGEKLVVSVKATDVQEYFGHLFHTLCHMLGKQIADGTIDLEIEVTGVTDADNREVVQAVAKALSHGGCGTSCGCGCGC
;
A
#
# COMPACT_ATOMS: atom_id res chain seq x y z
N MET A 1 18.00 17.63 -3.03
CA MET A 1 17.43 17.15 -1.76
C MET A 1 16.06 16.63 -2.12
N GLY A 2 15.90 15.30 -2.21
CA GLY A 2 14.60 14.68 -2.54
C GLY A 2 13.64 14.81 -1.36
N ALA A 3 12.34 14.84 -1.64
CA ALA A 3 11.33 14.86 -0.58
C ALA A 3 11.33 13.52 0.18
N THR A 4 11.25 13.59 1.50
CA THR A 4 11.19 12.43 2.40
C THR A 4 9.75 12.05 2.71
N ILE A 5 9.52 10.74 2.85
CA ILE A 5 8.22 10.20 3.25
C ILE A 5 7.88 10.66 4.66
N GLN A 6 6.75 11.35 4.80
CA GLN A 6 6.23 11.87 6.06
C GLN A 6 4.71 11.67 6.11
N VAL A 7 4.14 11.81 7.32
CA VAL A 7 2.71 11.70 7.57
C VAL A 7 1.91 12.68 6.70
N LEU A 8 0.80 12.19 6.12
CA LEU A 8 -0.07 12.91 5.18
C LEU A 8 0.57 13.30 3.83
N LYS A 9 1.76 12.80 3.51
CA LYS A 9 2.32 12.96 2.16
C LYS A 9 1.74 11.93 1.21
N LYS A 10 1.57 12.36 -0.04
CA LYS A 10 1.23 11.50 -1.16
C LYS A 10 2.50 10.84 -1.66
N VAL A 11 2.58 9.54 -1.48
CA VAL A 11 3.72 8.72 -1.88
C VAL A 11 3.36 7.95 -3.13
N THR A 12 4.21 8.08 -4.15
CA THR A 12 4.15 7.30 -5.38
C THR A 12 5.31 6.31 -5.37
N LEU A 13 4.96 5.04 -5.46
CA LEU A 13 5.89 3.93 -5.48
C LEU A 13 5.76 3.18 -6.79
N SER A 14 6.86 2.59 -7.24
CA SER A 14 6.90 1.64 -8.34
C SER A 14 7.21 0.27 -7.76
N LEU A 15 6.28 -0.68 -7.91
CA LEU A 15 6.47 -2.06 -7.45
C LEU A 15 6.80 -2.99 -8.59
N VAL A 16 7.82 -3.80 -8.41
CA VAL A 16 8.23 -4.86 -9.32
C VAL A 16 8.29 -6.17 -8.53
N ALA A 17 7.42 -7.11 -8.87
CA ALA A 17 7.49 -8.46 -8.30
C ALA A 17 8.69 -9.19 -8.91
N LYS A 18 9.67 -9.53 -8.07
CA LYS A 18 10.77 -10.42 -8.41
C LYS A 18 10.33 -11.83 -8.10
N THR A 19 10.18 -12.66 -9.13
CA THR A 19 10.10 -14.11 -8.95
C THR A 19 11.53 -14.67 -8.94
N GLU A 20 11.83 -15.58 -8.02
CA GLU A 20 13.16 -16.15 -7.78
C GLU A 20 13.97 -16.50 -9.05
N PRO A 21 15.32 -16.41 -8.99
CA PRO A 21 16.21 -16.67 -10.12
C PRO A 21 16.29 -18.17 -10.43
N GLY A 22 15.31 -18.69 -11.17
CA GLY A 22 15.32 -20.10 -11.59
C GLY A 22 14.24 -20.48 -12.61
N LYS A 23 13.18 -19.68 -12.77
CA LYS A 23 12.13 -19.97 -13.75
C LYS A 23 11.53 -18.67 -14.29
N CYS A 24 11.89 -18.36 -15.53
CA CYS A 24 11.38 -17.27 -16.35
C CYS A 24 11.51 -15.87 -15.74
N SER A 25 12.43 -15.08 -16.31
CA SER A 25 12.43 -13.62 -16.23
C SER A 25 11.07 -13.06 -16.65
N THR A 26 10.14 -12.94 -15.69
CA THR A 26 8.93 -12.18 -15.91
C THR A 26 9.33 -10.73 -15.72
N ASN A 27 9.61 -10.05 -16.84
CA ASN A 27 9.74 -8.61 -16.93
C ASN A 27 8.36 -7.99 -16.66
N ALA A 28 7.84 -8.18 -15.44
CA ALA A 28 6.59 -7.60 -15.01
C ALA A 28 6.77 -6.09 -15.06
N PRO A 29 5.91 -5.35 -15.79
CA PRO A 29 6.03 -3.91 -15.86
C PRO A 29 5.92 -3.34 -14.44
N PRO A 30 6.70 -2.31 -14.10
CA PRO A 30 6.58 -1.62 -12.82
C PRO A 30 5.15 -1.14 -12.61
N ILE A 31 4.56 -1.54 -11.49
CA ILE A 31 3.19 -1.20 -11.13
C ILE A 31 3.25 0.05 -10.26
N PRO A 32 2.69 1.20 -10.70
CA PRO A 32 2.63 2.40 -9.88
C PRO A 32 1.58 2.22 -8.77
N LEU A 33 2.00 2.35 -7.52
CA LEU A 33 1.13 2.46 -6.35
C LEU A 33 1.17 3.89 -5.83
N VAL A 34 -0.01 4.47 -5.61
CA VAL A 34 -0.14 5.79 -5.00
C VAL A 34 -1.01 5.68 -3.77
N PHE A 35 -0.51 6.18 -2.64
CA PHE A 35 -1.26 6.21 -1.39
C PHE A 35 -0.82 7.39 -0.52
N ILE A 36 -1.60 7.69 0.51
CA ILE A 36 -1.27 8.72 1.50
C ILE A 36 -0.63 8.03 2.70
N TYR A 37 0.56 8.46 3.10
CA TYR A 37 1.31 7.84 4.18
C TYR A 37 0.71 8.17 5.55
N GLY A 38 0.52 7.15 6.41
CA GLY A 38 0.10 7.36 7.80
C GLY A 38 -1.38 7.70 7.99
N VAL A 39 -2.25 7.27 7.06
CA VAL A 39 -3.72 7.43 7.18
C VAL A 39 -4.43 6.17 7.68
N GLY A 40 -3.68 5.09 7.91
CA GLY A 40 -4.22 3.83 8.46
C GLY A 40 -4.81 4.04 9.86
N SER A 41 -6.03 3.55 10.06
CA SER A 41 -6.75 3.65 11.35
C SER A 41 -6.05 2.89 12.48
N ASP A 42 -5.25 1.88 12.14
CA ASP A 42 -4.52 1.00 13.07
C ASP A 42 -3.07 1.46 13.32
N GLY A 43 -2.70 2.65 12.81
CA GLY A 43 -1.32 3.14 12.83
C GLY A 43 -0.53 2.72 11.59
N LEU A 44 0.82 2.74 11.70
CA LEU A 44 1.73 2.40 10.61
C LEU A 44 1.91 0.89 10.50
N CYS A 45 1.65 0.34 9.33
CA CYS A 45 1.95 -1.07 9.06
C CYS A 45 3.48 -1.32 8.97
N PRO A 46 3.95 -2.58 9.07
CA PRO A 46 5.37 -2.92 8.89
C PRO A 46 5.96 -2.39 7.57
N PHE A 47 5.18 -2.44 6.48
CA PHE A 47 5.56 -1.85 5.20
C PHE A 47 5.74 -0.33 5.28
N GLU A 48 4.80 0.39 5.88
CA GLU A 48 4.91 1.85 6.06
C GLU A 48 6.10 2.21 6.96
N THR A 49 6.36 1.40 7.98
CA THR A 49 7.52 1.57 8.86
C THR A 49 8.84 1.38 8.09
N ALA A 50 8.90 0.43 7.15
CA ALA A 50 10.07 0.24 6.29
C ALA A 50 10.30 1.40 5.31
N LEU A 51 9.23 2.14 4.97
CA LEU A 51 9.26 3.34 4.15
C LEU A 51 9.56 4.62 4.94
N TRP A 52 9.58 4.56 6.27
CA TRP A 52 9.89 5.71 7.11
C TRP A 52 11.28 6.27 6.78
N ASP A 53 11.38 7.60 6.66
CA ASP A 53 12.61 8.35 6.34
C ASP A 53 13.19 8.07 4.93
N LYS A 54 12.52 7.27 4.09
CA LYS A 54 12.93 7.05 2.70
C LYS A 54 12.70 8.31 1.86
N HIS A 55 13.55 8.49 0.86
CA HIS A 55 13.48 9.63 -0.06
C HIS A 55 13.19 9.19 -1.50
N GLU A 56 12.70 10.13 -2.31
CA GLU A 56 12.54 9.92 -3.76
C GLU A 56 13.84 9.43 -4.42
N GLY A 57 13.72 8.40 -5.25
CA GLY A 57 14.83 7.69 -5.90
C GLY A 57 15.36 6.49 -5.10
N GLU A 58 14.93 6.32 -3.85
CA GLU A 58 15.38 5.20 -3.02
C GLU A 58 14.65 3.90 -3.36
N LYS A 59 15.39 2.79 -3.32
CA LYS A 59 14.87 1.44 -3.57
C LYS A 59 14.93 0.60 -2.30
N LEU A 60 13.89 -0.19 -2.10
CA LEU A 60 13.76 -1.16 -1.04
C LEU A 60 13.36 -2.49 -1.66
N VAL A 61 14.01 -3.58 -1.25
CA VAL A 61 13.56 -4.93 -1.59
C VAL A 61 13.00 -5.56 -0.33
N VAL A 62 11.77 -6.07 -0.42
CA VAL A 62 11.09 -6.78 0.67
C VAL A 62 10.76 -8.19 0.22
N SER A 63 11.02 -9.16 1.09
CA SER A 63 10.69 -10.56 0.86
C SER A 63 9.70 -10.98 1.94
N VAL A 64 8.44 -11.22 1.55
CA VAL A 64 7.36 -11.51 2.50
C VAL A 64 6.66 -12.79 2.08
N LYS A 65 6.40 -13.69 3.03
CA LYS A 65 5.63 -14.91 2.77
C LYS A 65 4.18 -14.56 2.43
N ALA A 66 3.56 -15.32 1.54
CA ALA A 66 2.14 -15.16 1.21
C ALA A 66 1.19 -15.35 2.41
N THR A 67 1.65 -15.99 3.49
CA THR A 67 0.91 -16.10 4.77
C THR A 67 0.95 -14.81 5.59
N ASP A 68 2.04 -14.06 5.50
CA ASP A 68 2.32 -12.88 6.33
C ASP A 68 2.10 -11.56 5.56
N VAL A 69 1.92 -11.64 4.24
CA VAL A 69 1.71 -10.51 3.34
C VAL A 69 0.54 -9.61 3.77
N GLN A 70 -0.56 -10.20 4.27
CA GLN A 70 -1.72 -9.44 4.72
C GLN A 70 -1.38 -8.58 5.95
N GLU A 71 -0.64 -9.14 6.90
CA GLU A 71 -0.23 -8.42 8.11
C GLU A 71 0.83 -7.36 7.80
N TYR A 72 1.80 -7.70 6.94
CA TYR A 72 2.90 -6.80 6.58
C TYR A 72 2.44 -5.54 5.86
N PHE A 73 1.51 -5.68 4.90
CA PHE A 73 0.94 -4.55 4.14
C PHE A 73 -0.33 -3.97 4.77
N GLY A 74 -0.92 -4.64 5.76
CA GLY A 74 -2.11 -4.24 6.48
C GLY A 74 -3.23 -3.75 5.55
N HIS A 75 -3.62 -2.48 5.72
CA HIS A 75 -4.71 -1.88 4.95
C HIS A 75 -4.41 -1.74 3.44
N LEU A 76 -3.13 -1.74 3.03
CA LEU A 76 -2.72 -1.69 1.63
C LEU A 76 -2.79 -3.06 0.94
N PHE A 77 -2.94 -4.15 1.72
CA PHE A 77 -2.97 -5.51 1.19
C PHE A 77 -4.05 -5.70 0.11
N HIS A 78 -5.26 -5.18 0.31
CA HIS A 78 -6.33 -5.34 -0.67
C HIS A 78 -6.01 -4.63 -2.00
N THR A 79 -5.47 -3.41 -1.91
CA THR A 79 -5.02 -2.65 -3.09
C THR A 79 -3.90 -3.40 -3.82
N LEU A 80 -2.94 -3.94 -3.07
CA LEU A 80 -1.84 -4.72 -3.64
C LEU A 80 -2.33 -6.02 -4.28
N CYS A 81 -3.23 -6.77 -3.65
CA CYS A 81 -3.88 -7.94 -4.25
C CYS A 81 -4.60 -7.60 -5.56
N HIS A 82 -5.30 -6.48 -5.61
CA HIS A 82 -5.98 -6.05 -6.83
C HIS A 82 -4.99 -5.72 -7.96
N MET A 83 -3.85 -5.11 -7.64
CA MET A 83 -2.85 -4.72 -8.64
C MET A 83 -1.91 -5.85 -9.06
N LEU A 84 -1.43 -6.65 -8.11
CA LEU A 84 -0.52 -7.78 -8.32
C LEU A 84 -1.28 -9.04 -8.76
N GLY A 85 -2.59 -9.11 -8.53
CA GLY A 85 -3.43 -10.24 -8.91
C GLY A 85 -2.95 -11.57 -8.31
N LYS A 86 -2.88 -12.61 -9.14
CA LYS A 86 -2.50 -13.98 -8.74
C LYS A 86 -1.00 -14.16 -8.45
N GLN A 87 -0.18 -13.11 -8.42
CA GLN A 87 1.25 -13.25 -8.08
C GLN A 87 1.47 -13.56 -6.58
N ILE A 88 0.43 -13.41 -5.76
CA ILE A 88 0.38 -13.76 -4.33
C ILE A 88 -0.23 -15.17 -4.15
N ALA A 89 -0.01 -16.10 -5.08
CA ALA A 89 -0.76 -17.36 -5.09
C ALA A 89 -0.07 -18.54 -4.39
N ASP A 90 1.26 -18.55 -4.20
CA ASP A 90 1.91 -19.63 -3.44
C ASP A 90 3.38 -19.25 -3.12
N GLY A 91 3.80 -19.31 -1.85
CA GLY A 91 5.20 -19.15 -1.45
C GLY A 91 5.61 -17.77 -0.91
N THR A 92 6.83 -17.33 -1.23
CA THR A 92 7.41 -16.04 -0.84
C THR A 92 7.34 -15.07 -2.00
N ILE A 93 7.01 -13.82 -1.71
CA ILE A 93 6.93 -12.75 -2.69
C ILE A 93 8.09 -11.80 -2.42
N ASP A 94 8.98 -11.68 -3.39
CA ASP A 94 10.01 -10.64 -3.40
C ASP A 94 9.47 -9.45 -4.19
N LEU A 95 9.36 -8.30 -3.55
CA LEU A 95 8.94 -7.04 -4.16
C LEU A 95 10.10 -6.06 -4.09
N GLU A 96 10.52 -5.58 -5.25
CA GLU A 96 11.32 -4.35 -5.33
C GLU A 96 10.37 -3.17 -5.39
N ILE A 97 10.55 -2.24 -4.47
CA ILE A 97 9.79 -1.02 -4.34
C ILE A 97 10.75 0.15 -4.56
N GLU A 98 10.43 1.03 -5.49
CA GLU A 98 11.15 2.28 -5.72
C GLU A 98 10.24 3.45 -5.35
N VAL A 99 10.75 4.38 -4.55
CA VAL A 99 10.05 5.65 -4.27
C VAL A 99 10.22 6.56 -5.47
N THR A 100 9.20 6.66 -6.33
CA THR A 100 9.27 7.46 -7.55
C THR A 100 8.79 8.89 -7.38
N GLY A 101 8.06 9.17 -6.30
CA GLY A 101 7.64 10.53 -5.98
C GLY A 101 7.12 10.69 -4.57
N VAL A 102 7.49 11.80 -3.92
CA VAL A 102 6.91 12.21 -2.64
C VAL A 102 6.41 13.65 -2.77
N THR A 103 5.10 13.82 -2.65
CA THR A 103 4.43 15.11 -2.87
C THR A 103 3.49 15.43 -1.72
N ASP A 104 3.07 16.70 -1.62
CA ASP A 104 2.01 17.10 -0.70
C ASP A 104 0.68 16.51 -1.16
N ALA A 105 -0.07 15.89 -0.26
CA ALA A 105 -1.38 15.35 -0.58
C ALA A 105 -2.41 16.48 -0.57
N ASP A 106 -3.22 16.59 -1.62
CA ASP A 106 -4.32 17.56 -1.60
C ASP A 106 -5.32 17.20 -0.49
N ASN A 107 -5.92 18.21 0.14
CA ASN A 107 -6.91 18.05 1.21
C ASN A 107 -8.01 17.05 0.82
N ARG A 108 -8.44 17.04 -0.45
CA ARG A 108 -9.45 16.10 -0.95
C ARG A 108 -8.94 14.66 -0.98
N GLU A 109 -7.68 14.45 -1.36
CA GLU A 109 -7.06 13.12 -1.40
C GLU A 109 -6.83 12.57 0.01
N VAL A 110 -6.41 13.43 0.95
CA VAL A 110 -6.30 13.08 2.36
C VAL A 110 -7.65 12.65 2.92
N VAL A 111 -8.71 13.45 2.71
CA VAL A 111 -10.06 13.12 3.19
C VAL A 111 -10.57 11.81 2.59
N GLN A 112 -10.31 11.55 1.30
CA GLN A 112 -10.69 10.28 0.67
C GLN A 112 -9.93 9.09 1.25
N ALA A 113 -8.63 9.23 1.51
CA ALA A 113 -7.81 8.17 2.07
C ALA A 113 -8.21 7.86 3.52
N VAL A 114 -8.44 8.89 4.34
CA VAL A 114 -8.97 8.75 5.70
C VAL A 114 -10.37 8.14 5.68
N ALA A 115 -11.27 8.58 4.79
CA ALA A 115 -12.60 7.99 4.67
C ALA A 115 -12.55 6.51 4.29
N LYS A 116 -11.62 6.09 3.41
CA LYS A 116 -11.41 4.68 3.08
C LYS A 116 -10.87 3.88 4.27
N ALA A 117 -9.94 4.45 5.04
CA ALA A 117 -9.40 3.83 6.25
C ALA A 117 -10.47 3.66 7.35
N LEU A 118 -11.35 4.66 7.51
CA LEU A 118 -12.46 4.64 8.46
C LEU A 118 -13.63 3.76 8.00
N SER A 119 -13.83 3.59 6.69
CA SER A 119 -14.91 2.75 6.15
C SER A 119 -14.76 1.27 6.53
N HIS A 120 -13.56 0.81 6.89
CA HIS A 120 -13.30 -0.52 7.42
C HIS A 120 -13.53 -0.64 8.95
N GLY A 121 -13.72 0.49 9.64
CA GLY A 121 -13.95 0.59 11.08
C GLY A 121 -15.21 1.41 11.39
N GLY A 122 -16.38 0.85 11.08
CA GLY A 122 -17.65 1.29 11.64
C GLY A 122 -18.16 2.67 11.20
N CYS A 123 -18.88 2.72 10.07
CA CYS A 123 -20.24 3.27 10.01
C CYS A 123 -20.76 3.07 8.58
N GLY A 124 -21.36 1.91 8.33
CA GLY A 124 -22.29 1.80 7.22
C GLY A 124 -23.46 2.72 7.51
N THR A 125 -23.51 3.86 6.86
CA THR A 125 -24.71 4.70 6.76
C THR A 125 -25.77 3.96 5.92
N SER A 126 -26.34 2.91 6.51
CA SER A 126 -27.64 2.36 6.19
C SER A 126 -28.37 2.02 7.48
N CYS A 127 -28.38 2.96 8.43
CA CYS A 127 -29.45 3.01 9.43
C CYS A 127 -30.68 3.66 8.80
N GLY A 128 -31.23 3.00 7.77
CA GLY A 128 -32.64 3.10 7.42
C GLY A 128 -33.45 2.21 8.37
N CYS A 129 -33.32 2.42 9.68
CA CYS A 129 -34.25 1.83 10.65
C CYS A 129 -35.50 2.71 10.63
N GLY A 130 -36.28 2.56 9.56
CA GLY A 130 -37.68 2.98 9.54
C GLY A 130 -38.41 2.12 10.55
N CYS A 131 -38.65 2.67 11.73
CA CYS A 131 -39.63 2.17 12.65
C CYS A 131 -41.00 2.33 11.96
N GLY A 132 -41.65 1.22 11.62
CA GLY A 132 -42.94 1.24 10.93
C GLY A 132 -43.55 -0.15 10.79
N CYS A 133 -44.38 -0.49 11.78
CA CYS A 133 -45.36 -1.58 11.86
C CYS A 133 -44.83 -3.01 12.02
#